data_AF-A0A5J5BN14-F1
#
_entry.id   AF-A0A5J5BN14-F1
#
_cell.length_a   1.000
_cell.length_b   1.000
_cell.length_c   1.000
_cell.angle_alpha   90.00
_cell.angle_beta   90.00
_cell.angle_gamma   90.00
#
_symmetry.space_group_name_H-M   'P 1'
#
loop_
_entity.id
_entity.type
_entity.pdbx_description
1 polymer ?
#
loop_
_entity_poly.entity_id
_entity_poly.type
_entity_poly.pdbx_seq_one_letter_code
_entity_poly.pdbx_strand_id
1 'polypeptide(L)'
;MNSSDSSSFAPHQYPYPSTLNVVNFASIKLSTNWKKSFTNYLPWKTQILGLVESQDLLGFIDGTNPPPAEMVTVPDDMTMKEIPNPDYLLWRRSDRLVKGWIIGSLTVSALHIVVDLKTARDVWIELQNKFDRDSQDQPCEEEDSDEKFSDDSSESEDHPAEQSVKEKVDEKDLSWYVPLCKAALRGNWNSAKKFFDQDGAAVTAKITVNLDTALYLAVGTGKAIHFVENLVELMPTEALALQNIVGQTALMVAAIVGNTRAAVILVKKNPALLYTKDGKGNLPVHCAAYCDKRETLLYLLSVTKDEIKHSPFEGQIGVRLLIAVITSGFLDMALDLVQHHPSLATLKADNGDTPLKAIARMASAFPSGTRLNYWERLIYSCVPVELKNYHNDPNRGDIENPLYGTVGSLRGNYSNIVYKRLHARLWGFIGLLVPIIKHIQGKKLIHHQALHLVKCLCEEIKSLNDWHSYSFHFGFPVTEAARLGIPEIVEEIVGTYPDAVWYYGADKRNIVQLAVVNRCEKVVNLVFQMVSINII
;
A
#
# COMPACT_ATOMS: atom_id res chain seq x y z
N MET A 1 -13.42 58.16 35.60
CA MET A 1 -13.92 56.88 36.13
C MET A 1 -14.28 56.00 34.96
N ASN A 2 -13.51 54.94 34.71
CA ASN A 2 -14.00 53.57 34.55
C ASN A 2 -12.80 52.65 34.28
N SER A 3 -12.36 52.11 35.41
CA SER A 3 -11.80 50.78 35.66
C SER A 3 -11.50 49.88 34.46
N SER A 4 -10.20 49.67 34.27
CA SER A 4 -9.56 48.51 33.67
C SER A 4 -9.71 47.28 34.57
N ASP A 5 -10.43 46.26 34.10
CA ASP A 5 -10.38 44.90 34.66
C ASP A 5 -9.26 44.10 33.99
N SER A 6 -8.11 44.05 34.67
CA SER A 6 -7.03 43.10 34.42
C SER A 6 -7.34 41.79 35.14
N SER A 7 -7.89 40.80 34.44
CA SER A 7 -7.95 39.41 34.93
C SER A 7 -6.56 38.77 34.81
N SER A 8 -5.79 38.84 35.89
CA SER A 8 -4.54 38.11 36.04
C SER A 8 -4.82 36.59 36.07
N PHE A 9 -4.50 35.87 35.01
CA PHE A 9 -4.40 34.40 35.06
C PHE A 9 -3.22 34.04 35.96
N ALA A 10 -3.50 33.55 37.18
CA ALA A 10 -2.49 32.88 37.98
C ALA A 10 -2.02 31.61 37.24
N PRO A 11 -0.71 31.35 37.11
CA PRO A 11 -0.23 30.11 36.51
C PRO A 11 -0.68 28.93 37.38
N HIS A 12 -1.31 27.93 36.77
CA HIS A 12 -1.65 26.70 37.47
C HIS A 12 -0.36 26.05 37.99
N GLN A 13 -0.33 25.69 39.29
CA GLN A 13 0.84 25.15 39.99
C GLN A 13 1.47 23.90 39.33
N TYR A 14 0.69 23.15 38.55
CA TYR A 14 1.16 22.00 37.78
C TYR A 14 0.69 22.09 36.31
N PRO A 15 1.60 21.96 35.32
CA PRO A 15 1.25 22.00 33.89
C PRO A 15 0.30 20.85 33.49
N TYR A 16 -0.63 21.11 32.57
CA TYR A 16 -1.51 20.08 32.00
C TYR A 16 -1.76 20.33 30.50
N PRO A 17 -0.82 19.97 29.62
CA PRO A 17 -0.95 20.17 28.18
C PRO A 17 -1.91 19.13 27.57
N SER A 18 -3.20 19.47 27.53
CA SER A 18 -4.28 18.59 27.06
C SER A 18 -4.29 18.32 25.56
N THR A 19 -3.47 19.04 24.78
CA THR A 19 -3.44 18.98 23.31
C THR A 19 -2.33 18.08 22.74
N LEU A 20 -1.45 17.54 23.59
CA LEU A 20 -0.33 16.70 23.17
C LEU A 20 -0.66 15.21 23.23
N ASN A 21 -0.30 14.50 22.17
CA ASN A 21 -0.44 13.04 22.09
C ASN A 21 0.94 12.39 22.05
N VAL A 22 1.24 11.53 23.03
CA VAL A 22 2.53 10.85 23.15
C VAL A 22 2.91 10.02 21.91
N VAL A 23 1.91 9.50 21.17
CA VAL A 23 2.14 8.70 19.96
C VAL A 23 2.82 9.52 18.85
N ASN A 24 2.71 10.85 18.89
CA ASN A 24 3.37 11.74 17.95
C ASN A 24 4.85 12.03 18.31
N PHE A 25 5.25 11.76 19.57
CA PHE A 25 6.59 12.08 20.10
C PHE A 25 7.44 10.83 20.35
N ALA A 26 6.82 9.72 20.76
CA ALA A 26 7.49 8.43 20.93
C ALA A 26 7.31 7.57 19.68
N SER A 27 8.21 7.71 18.70
CA SER A 27 8.21 6.89 17.48
C SER A 27 8.69 5.46 17.72
N ILE A 28 9.36 5.22 18.86
CA ILE A 28 9.87 3.93 19.29
C ILE A 28 9.00 3.42 20.44
N LYS A 29 8.43 2.22 20.28
CA LYS A 29 7.71 1.56 21.38
C LYS A 29 8.65 0.66 22.17
N LEU A 30 8.61 0.79 23.49
CA LEU A 30 9.45 -0.02 24.37
C LEU A 30 8.95 -1.46 24.45
N SER A 31 9.84 -2.43 24.24
CA SER A 31 9.52 -3.86 24.26
C SER A 31 10.51 -4.62 25.13
N THR A 32 9.98 -5.65 25.80
CA THR A 32 10.72 -6.56 26.69
C THR A 32 11.28 -7.78 25.98
N ASN A 33 11.13 -7.87 24.64
CA ASN A 33 11.78 -8.94 23.87
C ASN A 33 13.29 -8.69 23.84
N TRP A 34 14.08 -9.62 24.37
CA TRP A 34 15.53 -9.45 24.57
C TRP A 34 16.28 -9.02 23.28
N LYS A 35 15.95 -9.59 22.11
CA LYS A 35 16.55 -9.21 20.80
C LYS A 35 16.27 -7.77 20.37
N LYS A 36 15.23 -7.12 20.91
CA LYS A 36 14.80 -5.74 20.58
C LYS A 36 14.89 -4.75 21.75
N SER A 37 15.00 -5.27 22.97
CA SER A 37 15.03 -4.52 24.23
C SER A 37 16.27 -3.62 24.31
N PHE A 38 17.45 -4.20 24.03
CA PHE A 38 18.73 -3.51 24.12
C PHE A 38 18.89 -2.37 23.10
N THR A 39 18.29 -2.49 21.93
CA THR A 39 18.39 -1.48 20.86
C THR A 39 17.41 -0.33 21.02
N ASN A 40 16.29 -0.54 21.72
CA ASN A 40 15.18 0.40 21.73
C ASN A 40 15.06 1.20 23.04
N TYR A 41 15.61 0.71 24.16
CA TYR A 41 15.48 1.38 25.46
C TYR A 41 16.13 2.78 25.49
N LEU A 42 17.40 2.90 25.07
CA LEU A 42 18.10 4.18 25.12
C LEU A 42 17.47 5.24 24.18
N PRO A 43 17.15 4.92 22.90
CA PRO A 43 16.41 5.86 22.05
C PRO A 43 15.01 6.22 22.58
N TRP A 44 14.28 5.25 23.15
CA TRP A 44 12.97 5.48 23.77
C TRP A 44 13.07 6.41 24.97
N LYS A 45 14.04 6.17 25.87
CA LYS A 45 14.29 6.98 27.07
C LYS A 45 14.53 8.43 26.69
N THR A 46 15.35 8.68 25.67
CA THR A 46 15.62 10.02 25.15
C THR A 46 14.37 10.72 24.60
N GLN A 47 13.49 9.99 23.88
CA GLN A 47 12.24 10.57 23.35
C GLN A 47 11.26 10.96 24.45
N ILE A 48 11.08 10.11 25.48
CA ILE A 48 10.17 10.39 26.58
C ILE A 48 10.70 11.51 27.47
N LEU A 49 12.00 11.53 27.78
CA LEU A 49 12.61 12.64 28.52
C LEU A 49 12.45 13.96 27.76
N GLY A 50 12.76 14.00 26.45
CA GLY A 50 12.60 15.21 25.65
C GLY A 50 11.16 15.72 25.59
N LEU A 51 10.16 14.83 25.54
CA LEU A 51 8.74 15.21 25.63
C LEU A 51 8.42 15.83 26.99
N VAL A 52 8.79 15.16 28.07
CA VAL A 52 8.43 15.56 29.44
C VAL A 52 9.16 16.86 29.84
N GLU A 53 10.43 17.01 29.45
CA GLU A 53 11.22 18.23 29.62
C GLU A 53 10.62 19.41 28.85
N SER A 54 10.15 19.21 27.61
CA SER A 54 9.54 20.28 26.81
C SER A 54 8.28 20.89 27.43
N GLN A 55 7.67 20.19 28.39
CA GLN A 55 6.43 20.58 29.06
C GLN A 55 6.62 20.96 30.53
N ASP A 56 7.88 21.05 30.98
CA ASP A 56 8.23 21.33 32.39
C ASP A 56 7.62 20.31 33.38
N LEU A 57 7.55 19.04 32.97
CA LEU A 57 6.95 17.94 33.72
C LEU A 57 7.99 16.95 34.27
N LEU A 58 9.29 17.24 34.12
CA LEU A 58 10.37 16.32 34.54
C LEU A 58 10.30 15.99 36.03
N GLY A 59 9.80 16.93 36.84
CA GLY A 59 9.66 16.77 38.29
C GLY A 59 8.79 15.61 38.75
N PHE A 60 7.88 15.14 37.90
CA PHE A 60 7.02 13.98 38.17
C PHE A 60 7.74 12.64 37.97
N ILE A 61 8.88 12.65 37.28
CA ILE A 61 9.72 11.47 37.01
C ILE A 61 10.93 11.46 37.95
N ASP A 62 11.67 12.57 38.04
CA ASP A 62 12.89 12.67 38.84
C ASP A 62 12.64 12.88 40.35
N GLY A 63 11.38 13.18 40.73
CA GLY A 63 10.92 13.26 42.12
C GLY A 63 11.10 14.64 42.75
N THR A 64 11.50 15.65 41.98
CA THR A 64 11.56 17.04 42.44
C THR A 64 10.17 17.65 42.71
N ASN A 65 9.09 17.04 42.18
CA ASN A 65 7.70 17.37 42.48
C ASN A 65 6.98 16.22 43.24
N PRO A 66 7.21 16.03 44.55
CA PRO A 66 6.58 14.97 45.34
C PRO A 66 5.06 15.21 45.53
N PRO A 67 4.26 14.14 45.75
CA PRO A 67 2.83 14.27 46.01
C PRO A 67 2.55 15.10 47.27
N PRO A 68 1.69 16.13 47.19
CA PRO A 68 1.16 16.81 48.37
C PRO A 68 0.34 15.86 49.27
N ALA A 69 0.08 16.24 50.52
CA ALA A 69 -0.81 15.48 51.40
C ALA A 69 -2.20 15.35 50.77
N GLU A 70 -2.78 14.14 50.75
CA GLU A 70 -4.07 13.87 50.11
C GLU A 70 -5.25 14.54 50.83
N MET A 71 -5.13 14.73 52.14
CA MET A 71 -6.12 15.39 52.99
C MET A 71 -5.46 16.55 53.75
N VAL A 72 -6.22 17.62 53.97
CA VAL A 72 -5.84 18.77 54.79
C VAL A 72 -6.92 19.04 55.82
N THR A 73 -6.50 19.39 57.04
CA THR A 73 -7.43 19.76 58.13
C THR A 73 -7.72 21.24 58.07
N VAL A 74 -8.99 21.61 57.91
CA VAL A 74 -9.46 23.00 57.92
C VAL A 74 -10.34 23.24 59.15
N PRO A 75 -10.20 24.39 59.84
CA PRO A 75 -11.07 24.73 60.96
C PRO A 75 -12.52 24.92 60.51
N ASP A 76 -13.47 24.23 61.14
CA ASP A 76 -14.92 24.34 60.90
C ASP A 76 -15.63 24.46 62.26
N ASP A 77 -16.10 25.68 62.60
CA ASP A 77 -16.89 26.05 63.77
C ASP A 77 -16.67 25.17 65.03
N MET A 78 -15.43 25.22 65.57
CA MET A 78 -14.94 24.52 66.79
C MET A 78 -14.50 23.05 66.63
N THR A 79 -14.47 22.49 65.41
CA THR A 79 -13.86 21.17 65.11
C THR A 79 -12.91 21.23 63.92
N MET A 80 -11.89 20.35 63.90
CA MET A 80 -11.00 20.21 62.73
C MET A 80 -11.63 19.23 61.75
N LYS A 81 -11.88 19.67 60.51
CA LYS A 81 -12.48 18.83 59.47
C LYS A 81 -11.43 18.45 58.42
N GLU A 82 -11.26 17.17 58.17
CA GLU A 82 -10.42 16.68 57.07
C GLU A 82 -11.16 16.83 55.74
N ILE A 83 -10.55 17.56 54.81
CA ILE A 83 -11.05 17.71 53.44
C ILE A 83 -9.96 17.29 52.43
N PRO A 84 -10.34 16.82 51.22
CA PRO A 84 -9.38 16.52 50.16
C PRO A 84 -8.57 17.76 49.78
N ASN A 85 -7.26 17.60 49.66
CA ASN A 85 -6.36 18.69 49.29
C ASN A 85 -6.51 19.05 47.80
N PRO A 86 -6.92 20.28 47.44
CA PRO A 86 -6.99 20.71 46.05
C PRO A 86 -5.65 20.60 45.30
N ASP A 87 -4.53 20.82 45.97
CA ASP A 87 -3.20 20.75 45.37
C ASP A 87 -2.81 19.31 45.02
N TYR A 88 -3.24 18.34 45.85
CA TYR A 88 -3.07 16.91 45.54
C TYR A 88 -3.86 16.52 44.28
N LEU A 89 -5.06 17.07 44.09
CA LEU A 89 -5.87 16.80 42.89
C LEU A 89 -5.21 17.36 41.62
N LEU A 90 -4.66 18.58 41.68
CA LEU A 90 -3.94 19.19 40.57
C LEU A 90 -2.64 18.43 40.26
N TRP A 91 -1.86 18.08 41.28
CA TRP A 91 -0.67 17.25 41.14
C TRP A 91 -0.99 15.90 40.51
N ARG A 92 -2.02 15.21 41.04
CA ARG A 92 -2.44 13.89 40.57
C ARG A 92 -2.84 13.91 39.11
N ARG A 93 -3.50 14.97 38.64
CA ARG A 93 -3.90 15.12 37.24
C ARG A 93 -2.67 15.15 36.30
N SER A 94 -1.63 15.89 36.66
CA SER A 94 -0.39 15.99 35.88
C SER A 94 0.45 14.71 35.98
N ASP A 95 0.54 14.09 37.15
CA ASP A 95 1.14 12.76 37.35
C ASP A 95 0.47 11.69 36.46
N ARG A 96 -0.87 11.65 36.43
CA ARG A 96 -1.61 10.71 35.57
C ARG A 96 -1.33 10.94 34.08
N LEU A 97 -1.15 12.19 33.66
CA LEU A 97 -0.84 12.52 32.27
C LEU A 97 0.54 11.95 31.87
N VAL A 98 1.56 12.22 32.67
CA VAL A 98 2.93 11.70 32.44
C VAL A 98 2.93 10.17 32.46
N LYS A 99 2.25 9.56 33.43
CA LYS A 99 2.06 8.10 33.48
C LYS A 99 1.39 7.57 32.21
N GLY A 100 0.34 8.24 31.74
CA GLY A 100 -0.37 7.89 30.51
C GLY A 100 0.50 8.00 29.27
N TRP A 101 1.39 9.00 29.20
CA TRP A 101 2.37 9.12 28.13
C TRP A 101 3.36 7.95 28.14
N ILE A 102 3.96 7.65 29.29
CA ILE A 102 4.90 6.53 29.43
C ILE A 102 4.21 5.22 29.01
N ILE A 103 3.04 4.91 29.57
CA ILE A 103 2.26 3.70 29.24
C ILE A 103 1.88 3.64 27.76
N GLY A 104 1.43 4.74 27.17
CA GLY A 104 1.04 4.81 25.75
C GLY A 104 2.19 4.54 24.78
N SER A 105 3.43 4.67 25.25
CA SER A 105 4.65 4.36 24.49
C SER A 105 5.16 2.92 24.69
N LEU A 106 4.51 2.10 25.51
CA LEU A 106 4.89 0.72 25.76
C LEU A 106 4.21 -0.25 24.77
N THR A 107 4.88 -1.37 24.49
CA THR A 107 4.22 -2.55 23.89
C THR A 107 3.46 -3.35 24.95
N VAL A 108 2.56 -4.24 24.53
CA VAL A 108 1.79 -5.11 25.44
C VAL A 108 2.70 -5.88 26.39
N SER A 109 3.84 -6.37 25.91
CA SER A 109 4.79 -7.13 26.73
C SER A 109 5.50 -6.30 27.80
N ALA A 110 5.68 -4.99 27.56
CA ALA A 110 6.26 -4.07 28.54
C ALA A 110 5.21 -3.53 29.52
N LEU A 111 3.94 -3.44 29.10
CA LEU A 111 2.84 -2.94 29.90
C LEU A 111 2.56 -3.80 31.14
N HIS A 112 2.68 -5.12 31.02
CA HIS A 112 2.45 -6.07 32.13
C HIS A 112 3.36 -5.84 33.35
N ILE A 113 4.50 -5.17 33.19
CA ILE A 113 5.43 -4.88 34.28
C ILE A 113 4.94 -3.74 35.17
N VAL A 114 4.22 -2.79 34.59
CA VAL A 114 3.96 -1.48 35.22
C VAL A 114 2.48 -1.25 35.55
N VAL A 115 1.63 -2.25 35.33
CA VAL A 115 0.17 -2.13 35.42
C VAL A 115 -0.32 -1.71 36.81
N ASP A 116 0.33 -2.20 37.87
CA ASP A 116 -0.10 -1.98 39.27
C ASP A 116 0.59 -0.78 39.95
N LEU A 117 1.52 -0.12 39.25
CA LEU A 117 2.30 0.98 39.83
C LEU A 117 1.48 2.25 39.94
N LYS A 118 1.58 2.97 41.05
CA LYS A 118 0.63 4.05 41.34
C LYS A 118 1.00 5.36 40.67
N THR A 119 2.26 5.78 40.64
CA THR A 119 2.70 7.09 40.11
C THR A 119 3.49 6.98 38.80
N ALA A 120 3.68 8.11 38.09
CA ALA A 120 4.55 8.16 36.91
C ALA A 120 6.01 7.81 37.26
N ARG A 121 6.47 8.27 38.43
CA ARG A 121 7.79 7.97 39.00
C ARG A 121 7.99 6.47 39.23
N ASP A 122 7.02 5.80 39.84
CA ASP A 122 7.11 4.35 40.10
C ASP A 122 7.27 3.58 38.79
N VAL A 123 6.47 3.94 37.78
CA VAL A 123 6.54 3.35 36.43
C VAL A 123 7.92 3.58 35.80
N TRP A 124 8.45 4.80 35.91
CA TRP A 124 9.75 5.13 35.34
C TRP A 124 10.90 4.35 35.98
N ILE A 125 10.91 4.28 37.32
CA ILE A 125 11.95 3.57 38.09
C ILE A 125 11.92 2.07 37.78
N GLU A 126 10.74 1.44 37.74
CA GLU A 126 10.64 0.01 37.48
C GLU A 126 11.13 -0.36 36.07
N LEU A 127 10.78 0.45 35.06
CA LEU A 127 11.30 0.26 33.71
C LEU A 127 12.83 0.42 33.71
N GLN A 128 13.35 1.48 34.31
CA GLN A 128 14.79 1.72 34.38
C GLN A 128 15.54 0.54 35.03
N ASN A 129 15.10 0.08 36.20
CA ASN A 129 15.71 -1.05 36.90
C ASN A 129 15.67 -2.36 36.08
N LYS A 130 14.61 -2.58 35.29
CA LYS A 130 14.53 -3.76 34.43
C LYS A 130 15.58 -3.73 33.32
N PHE A 131 15.67 -2.63 32.58
CA PHE A 131 16.59 -2.54 31.44
C PHE A 131 18.05 -2.37 31.87
N ASP A 132 18.29 -1.85 33.08
CA ASP A 132 19.63 -1.83 33.68
C ASP A 132 20.09 -3.25 34.09
N ARG A 133 19.19 -4.13 34.57
CA ARG A 133 19.49 -5.56 34.86
C ARG A 133 19.67 -6.42 33.61
N ASP A 134 18.84 -6.22 32.59
CA ASP A 134 18.95 -6.94 31.29
C ASP A 134 20.29 -6.65 30.59
N SER A 135 20.98 -5.55 30.93
CA SER A 135 22.32 -5.24 30.42
C SER A 135 23.46 -6.01 31.12
N GLN A 136 23.18 -6.66 32.26
CA GLN A 136 24.17 -7.34 33.10
C GLN A 136 24.10 -8.89 33.03
N ASP A 137 22.93 -9.47 32.76
CA ASP A 137 22.74 -10.93 32.67
C ASP A 137 22.79 -11.44 31.22
N GLN A 138 23.93 -11.99 30.80
CA GLN A 138 24.11 -12.65 29.50
C GLN A 138 24.67 -14.06 29.70
N PRO A 139 23.96 -15.14 29.33
CA PRO A 139 24.56 -16.42 28.99
C PRO A 139 24.69 -16.57 27.47
N CYS A 140 25.90 -16.92 27.03
CA CYS A 140 26.17 -17.45 25.69
C CYS A 140 25.51 -18.82 25.55
N GLU A 141 24.79 -19.08 24.46
CA GLU A 141 24.84 -20.36 23.73
C GLU A 141 24.03 -20.30 22.42
N GLU A 142 24.69 -20.77 21.36
CA GLU A 142 24.16 -21.16 20.06
C GLU A 142 23.55 -22.55 20.19
N GLU A 143 22.38 -22.81 19.58
CA GLU A 143 22.02 -24.20 19.22
C GLU A 143 21.32 -24.25 17.85
N ASP A 144 22.01 -24.92 16.93
CA ASP A 144 21.48 -25.72 15.83
C ASP A 144 20.47 -26.75 16.33
N SER A 145 19.45 -27.05 15.52
CA SER A 145 18.83 -28.38 15.56
C SER A 145 18.26 -28.76 14.20
N ASP A 146 18.93 -29.76 13.62
CA ASP A 146 18.46 -30.63 12.56
C ASP A 146 17.21 -31.41 12.98
N GLU A 147 16.18 -31.43 12.14
CA GLU A 147 15.14 -32.46 12.18
C GLU A 147 15.17 -33.31 10.91
N LYS A 148 15.64 -34.54 11.08
CA LYS A 148 15.48 -35.69 10.19
C LYS A 148 14.15 -36.37 10.54
N PHE A 149 13.31 -36.67 9.55
CA PHE A 149 12.23 -37.65 9.69
C PHE A 149 12.29 -38.64 8.53
N SER A 150 12.25 -39.92 8.90
CA SER A 150 12.37 -41.13 8.08
C SER A 150 11.04 -41.60 7.50
N ASP A 151 11.15 -42.33 6.39
CA ASP A 151 10.13 -43.13 5.71
C ASP A 151 9.25 -43.99 6.64
N ASP A 152 7.98 -44.16 6.24
CA ASP A 152 7.39 -45.49 6.14
C ASP A 152 6.35 -45.54 5.01
N SER A 153 6.25 -46.71 4.40
CA SER A 153 5.59 -47.03 3.12
C SER A 153 4.35 -47.93 3.31
N SER A 154 3.32 -47.79 2.47
CA SER A 154 2.55 -48.92 1.90
C SER A 154 1.48 -48.47 0.89
N GLU A 155 1.57 -48.99 -0.34
CA GLU A 155 0.53 -49.66 -1.20
C GLU A 155 -0.93 -49.16 -1.18
N SER A 156 -1.75 -49.19 -2.23
CA SER A 156 -1.70 -49.49 -3.68
C SER A 156 -3.17 -49.38 -4.14
N GLU A 157 -3.48 -48.90 -5.35
CA GLU A 157 -4.68 -49.35 -6.08
C GLU A 157 -4.58 -48.99 -7.57
N ASP A 158 -5.14 -49.87 -8.40
CA ASP A 158 -4.78 -50.15 -9.78
C ASP A 158 -6.02 -50.04 -10.69
N HIS A 159 -5.77 -49.99 -12.02
CA HIS A 159 -6.69 -50.14 -13.18
C HIS A 159 -7.23 -48.88 -13.91
N PRO A 160 -7.49 -48.96 -15.24
CA PRO A 160 -6.52 -49.16 -16.31
C PRO A 160 -6.70 -48.19 -17.52
N ALA A 161 -5.82 -48.37 -18.49
CA ALA A 161 -5.48 -47.52 -19.64
C ALA A 161 -6.55 -47.26 -20.72
N GLU A 162 -6.40 -46.11 -21.39
CA GLU A 162 -6.65 -45.98 -22.84
C GLU A 162 -5.37 -45.50 -23.55
N GLN A 163 -4.96 -46.27 -24.55
CA GLN A 163 -3.76 -46.06 -25.35
C GLN A 163 -4.02 -45.07 -26.49
N SER A 164 -3.10 -44.12 -26.68
CA SER A 164 -2.85 -43.53 -27.99
C SER A 164 -1.34 -43.46 -28.23
N VAL A 165 -0.90 -44.21 -29.24
CA VAL A 165 0.48 -44.43 -29.66
C VAL A 165 1.17 -43.12 -30.07
N LYS A 166 2.27 -42.74 -29.40
CA LYS A 166 3.31 -41.82 -29.88
C LYS A 166 4.69 -42.30 -29.42
N GLU A 167 5.69 -42.05 -30.26
CA GLU A 167 7.04 -42.63 -30.31
C GLU A 167 7.75 -42.80 -28.95
N LYS A 168 8.34 -43.99 -28.73
CA LYS A 168 9.23 -44.29 -27.60
C LYS A 168 10.53 -43.49 -27.71
N VAL A 169 10.53 -42.30 -27.10
CA VAL A 169 11.73 -41.73 -26.50
C VAL A 169 11.87 -42.40 -25.13
N ASP A 170 13.05 -42.90 -24.77
CA ASP A 170 13.32 -43.45 -23.43
C ASP A 170 13.11 -42.33 -22.40
N GLU A 171 11.89 -42.23 -21.87
CA GLU A 171 11.48 -41.20 -20.93
C GLU A 171 12.15 -41.47 -19.59
N LYS A 172 13.20 -40.71 -19.29
CA LYS A 172 13.93 -40.81 -18.03
C LYS A 172 12.99 -40.44 -16.88
N ASP A 173 12.99 -41.24 -15.82
CA ASP A 173 12.26 -40.94 -14.60
C ASP A 173 12.66 -39.55 -14.07
N LEU A 174 11.68 -38.77 -13.58
CA LEU A 174 11.88 -37.43 -13.02
C LEU A 174 12.90 -37.43 -11.85
N SER A 175 13.04 -38.56 -11.15
CA SER A 175 14.04 -38.76 -10.11
C SER A 175 15.48 -38.50 -10.62
N TRP A 176 15.75 -38.79 -11.89
CA TRP A 176 17.04 -38.53 -12.56
C TRP A 176 17.41 -37.04 -12.57
N TYR A 177 16.41 -36.16 -12.71
CA TYR A 177 16.64 -34.72 -12.83
C TYR A 177 16.70 -33.98 -11.49
N VAL A 178 16.46 -34.65 -10.36
CA VAL A 178 16.50 -34.04 -9.02
C VAL A 178 17.79 -33.25 -8.75
N PRO A 179 19.00 -33.74 -9.12
CA PRO A 179 20.23 -32.97 -8.96
C PRO A 179 20.23 -31.67 -9.77
N LEU A 180 19.72 -31.70 -11.00
CA LEU A 180 19.61 -30.54 -11.88
C LEU A 180 18.60 -29.53 -11.32
N CYS A 181 17.45 -29.99 -10.82
CA CYS A 181 16.48 -29.15 -10.13
C CYS A 181 17.11 -28.40 -8.94
N LYS A 182 17.83 -29.13 -8.07
CA LYS A 182 18.55 -28.53 -6.92
C LYS A 182 19.59 -27.51 -7.37
N ALA A 183 20.33 -27.81 -8.44
CA ALA A 183 21.32 -26.88 -9.00
C ALA A 183 20.67 -25.60 -9.53
N ALA A 184 19.57 -25.71 -10.29
CA ALA A 184 18.82 -24.57 -10.82
C ALA A 184 18.24 -23.68 -9.70
N LEU A 185 17.63 -24.29 -8.68
CA LEU A 185 17.06 -23.57 -7.53
C LEU A 185 18.12 -22.84 -6.70
N ARG A 186 19.33 -23.40 -6.60
CA ARG A 186 20.47 -22.78 -5.88
C ARG A 186 21.31 -21.85 -6.75
N GLY A 187 21.03 -21.76 -8.05
CA GLY A 187 21.86 -21.03 -9.02
C GLY A 187 23.27 -21.61 -9.20
N ASN A 188 23.48 -22.90 -8.89
CA ASN A 188 24.78 -23.56 -8.99
C ASN A 188 25.05 -24.00 -10.43
N TRP A 189 25.55 -23.07 -11.25
CA TRP A 189 25.85 -23.31 -12.66
C TRP A 189 26.85 -24.45 -12.88
N ASN A 190 27.89 -24.56 -12.04
CA ASN A 190 28.92 -25.59 -12.22
C ASN A 190 28.36 -27.01 -12.08
N SER A 191 27.42 -27.22 -11.17
CA SER A 191 26.77 -28.53 -10.99
C SER A 191 25.84 -28.85 -12.15
N ALA A 192 25.05 -27.87 -12.62
CA ALA A 192 24.19 -28.06 -13.79
C ALA A 192 24.99 -28.28 -15.08
N LYS A 193 26.09 -27.54 -15.28
CA LYS A 193 26.97 -27.73 -16.43
C LYS A 193 27.53 -29.15 -16.51
N LYS A 194 28.01 -29.69 -15.38
CA LYS A 194 28.45 -31.10 -15.32
C LYS A 194 27.32 -32.07 -15.71
N PHE A 195 26.09 -31.77 -15.33
CA PHE A 195 24.93 -32.57 -15.71
C PHE A 195 24.65 -32.46 -17.22
N PHE A 196 24.71 -31.27 -17.80
CA PHE A 196 24.52 -31.06 -19.25
C PHE A 196 25.64 -31.67 -20.10
N ASP A 197 26.88 -31.66 -19.59
CA ASP A 197 28.02 -32.30 -20.26
C ASP A 197 27.83 -33.83 -20.33
N GLN A 198 27.10 -34.42 -19.36
CA GLN A 198 26.72 -35.84 -19.36
C GLN A 198 25.46 -36.11 -20.20
N ASP A 199 24.49 -35.20 -20.15
CA ASP A 199 23.19 -35.34 -20.81
C ASP A 199 22.78 -34.00 -21.45
N GLY A 200 23.21 -33.79 -22.70
CA GLY A 200 22.92 -32.56 -23.43
C GLY A 200 21.42 -32.31 -23.66
N ALA A 201 20.61 -33.37 -23.71
CA ALA A 201 19.15 -33.25 -23.85
C ALA A 201 18.49 -32.61 -22.61
N ALA A 202 19.17 -32.63 -21.45
CA ALA A 202 18.67 -32.04 -20.22
C ALA A 202 18.56 -30.50 -20.26
N VAL A 203 19.22 -29.84 -21.23
CA VAL A 203 19.14 -28.39 -21.44
C VAL A 203 17.71 -27.93 -21.73
N THR A 204 16.91 -28.76 -22.41
CA THR A 204 15.53 -28.45 -22.80
C THR A 204 14.50 -29.41 -22.20
N ALA A 205 14.94 -30.37 -21.39
CA ALA A 205 14.08 -31.38 -20.78
C ALA A 205 13.06 -30.76 -19.82
N LYS A 206 11.88 -31.40 -19.76
CA LYS A 206 10.84 -31.15 -18.78
C LYS A 206 11.17 -31.99 -17.54
N ILE A 207 11.63 -31.33 -16.48
CA ILE A 207 12.30 -31.98 -15.33
C ILE A 207 11.45 -32.03 -14.07
N THR A 208 10.22 -31.51 -14.12
CA THR A 208 9.25 -31.55 -13.02
C THR A 208 7.90 -32.08 -13.49
N VAL A 209 7.03 -32.44 -12.54
CA VAL A 209 5.63 -32.85 -12.79
C VAL A 209 4.85 -31.74 -13.51
N ASN A 210 5.17 -30.47 -13.24
CA ASN A 210 4.58 -29.33 -13.92
C ASN A 210 5.13 -29.10 -15.34
N LEU A 211 6.01 -29.98 -15.81
CA LEU A 211 6.72 -29.85 -17.09
C LEU A 211 7.62 -28.61 -17.14
N ASP A 212 8.14 -28.17 -15.99
CA ASP A 212 9.09 -27.07 -15.92
C ASP A 212 10.47 -27.54 -16.40
N THR A 213 11.20 -26.68 -17.10
CA THR A 213 12.61 -26.93 -17.44
C THR A 213 13.54 -26.34 -16.36
N ALA A 214 14.84 -26.64 -16.41
CA ALA A 214 15.82 -26.01 -15.51
C ALA A 214 15.78 -24.47 -15.57
N LEU A 215 15.44 -23.90 -16.73
CA LEU A 215 15.29 -22.46 -16.92
C LEU A 215 14.14 -21.88 -16.08
N TYR A 216 12.99 -22.56 -16.02
CA TYR A 216 11.84 -22.12 -15.24
C TYR A 216 12.18 -22.00 -13.76
N LEU A 217 12.80 -23.05 -13.22
CA LEU A 217 13.19 -23.09 -11.82
C LEU A 217 14.16 -21.96 -11.50
N ALA A 218 15.21 -21.79 -12.31
CA ALA A 218 16.20 -20.74 -12.10
C ALA A 218 15.57 -19.33 -12.18
N VAL A 219 14.71 -19.08 -13.17
CA VAL A 219 14.00 -17.80 -13.32
C VAL A 219 13.08 -17.53 -12.13
N GLY A 220 12.32 -18.53 -11.68
CA GLY A 220 11.39 -18.46 -10.57
C GLY A 220 12.03 -18.12 -9.23
N THR A 221 13.33 -18.42 -9.05
CA THR A 221 14.04 -18.02 -7.81
C THR A 221 14.23 -16.50 -7.68
N GLY A 222 14.21 -15.76 -8.78
CA GLY A 222 14.56 -14.33 -8.80
C GLY A 222 16.04 -14.01 -8.51
N LYS A 223 16.86 -15.01 -8.18
CA LYS A 223 18.23 -14.81 -7.65
C LYS A 223 19.31 -15.49 -8.50
N ALA A 224 18.97 -16.54 -9.25
CA ALA A 224 19.91 -17.35 -10.03
C ALA A 224 20.28 -16.72 -11.40
N ILE A 225 20.54 -15.40 -11.46
CA ILE A 225 20.66 -14.71 -12.76
C ILE A 225 21.83 -15.20 -13.63
N HIS A 226 22.99 -15.48 -13.03
CA HIS A 226 24.15 -16.02 -13.74
C HIS A 226 23.86 -17.42 -14.31
N PHE A 227 23.04 -18.22 -13.62
CA PHE A 227 22.58 -19.51 -14.13
C PHE A 227 21.66 -19.31 -15.35
N VAL A 228 20.74 -18.34 -15.27
CA VAL A 228 19.81 -18.00 -16.37
C VAL A 228 20.59 -17.51 -17.59
N GLU A 229 21.54 -16.60 -17.44
CA GLU A 229 22.37 -16.07 -18.54
C GLU A 229 23.05 -17.21 -19.30
N ASN A 230 23.80 -18.06 -18.59
CA ASN A 230 24.52 -19.16 -19.22
C ASN A 230 23.60 -20.22 -19.84
N LEU A 231 22.47 -20.53 -19.19
CA LEU A 231 21.53 -21.52 -19.74
C LEU A 231 20.85 -21.01 -21.01
N VAL A 232 20.44 -19.74 -21.05
CA VAL A 232 19.80 -19.12 -22.23
C VAL A 232 20.78 -19.02 -23.41
N GLU A 233 22.08 -18.91 -23.16
CA GLU A 233 23.09 -18.99 -24.22
C GLU A 233 23.16 -20.37 -24.87
N LEU A 234 23.01 -21.45 -24.09
CA LEU A 234 23.03 -22.84 -24.58
C LEU A 234 21.70 -23.29 -25.21
N MET A 235 20.58 -22.72 -24.78
CA MET A 235 19.26 -23.13 -25.27
C MET A 235 18.99 -22.65 -26.71
N PRO A 236 18.41 -23.51 -27.58
CA PRO A 236 17.82 -23.07 -28.84
C PRO A 236 16.73 -22.02 -28.62
N THR A 237 16.60 -21.08 -29.55
CA THR A 237 15.64 -19.96 -29.45
C THR A 237 14.19 -20.44 -29.33
N GLU A 238 13.86 -21.51 -30.05
CA GLU A 238 12.54 -22.17 -30.06
C GLU A 238 12.26 -22.85 -28.72
N ALA A 239 13.30 -23.37 -28.05
CA ALA A 239 13.16 -24.02 -26.76
C ALA A 239 12.81 -23.04 -25.62
N LEU A 240 13.09 -21.74 -25.80
CA LEU A 240 12.66 -20.71 -24.84
C LEU A 240 11.14 -20.51 -24.84
N ALA A 241 10.46 -20.93 -25.91
CA ALA A 241 9.01 -20.89 -26.02
C ALA A 241 8.34 -22.18 -25.52
N LEU A 242 9.09 -23.17 -25.04
CA LEU A 242 8.52 -24.34 -24.36
C LEU A 242 7.64 -23.87 -23.22
N GLN A 243 6.44 -24.43 -23.11
CA GLN A 243 5.46 -24.12 -22.07
C GLN A 243 5.36 -25.26 -21.05
N ASN A 244 5.14 -24.88 -19.80
CA ASN A 244 4.81 -25.83 -18.73
C ASN A 244 3.35 -26.31 -18.83
N ILE A 245 2.90 -27.14 -17.89
CA ILE A 245 1.54 -27.74 -17.92
C ILE A 245 0.41 -26.69 -17.90
N VAL A 246 0.66 -25.50 -17.34
CA VAL A 246 -0.29 -24.38 -17.27
C VAL A 246 -0.22 -23.49 -18.52
N GLY A 247 0.67 -23.81 -19.47
CA GLY A 247 0.91 -23.00 -20.66
C GLY A 247 1.83 -21.80 -20.42
N GLN A 248 2.47 -21.69 -19.26
CA GLN A 248 3.34 -20.54 -18.98
C GLN A 248 4.69 -20.71 -19.67
N THR A 249 5.30 -19.62 -20.16
CA THR A 249 6.70 -19.56 -20.60
C THR A 249 7.63 -19.14 -19.47
N ALA A 250 8.95 -19.33 -19.62
CA ALA A 250 9.93 -18.80 -18.67
C ALA A 250 9.82 -17.26 -18.50
N LEU A 251 9.43 -16.53 -19.55
CA LEU A 251 9.21 -15.08 -19.47
C LEU A 251 8.01 -14.73 -18.59
N MET A 252 6.93 -15.52 -18.64
CA MET A 252 5.78 -15.33 -17.75
C MET A 252 6.16 -15.61 -16.30
N VAL A 253 6.97 -16.63 -16.03
CA VAL A 253 7.50 -16.88 -14.68
C VAL A 253 8.30 -15.67 -14.20
N ALA A 254 9.17 -15.10 -15.04
CA ALA A 254 9.90 -13.88 -14.71
C ALA A 254 8.95 -12.71 -14.38
N ALA A 255 7.87 -12.58 -15.14
CA ALA A 255 6.83 -11.57 -14.93
C ALA A 255 6.08 -11.75 -13.60
N ILE A 256 5.76 -13.00 -13.23
CA ILE A 256 5.07 -13.35 -11.98
C ILE A 256 5.94 -13.05 -10.76
N VAL A 257 7.20 -13.47 -10.78
CA VAL A 257 8.09 -13.30 -9.62
C VAL A 257 8.74 -11.91 -9.55
N GLY A 258 8.70 -11.14 -10.63
CA GLY A 258 9.32 -9.81 -10.72
C GLY A 258 10.82 -9.87 -11.05
N ASN A 259 11.26 -10.91 -11.75
CA ASN A 259 12.66 -11.07 -12.16
C ASN A 259 12.94 -10.29 -13.46
N THR A 260 12.97 -8.94 -13.35
CA THR A 260 13.16 -8.04 -14.49
C THR A 260 14.44 -8.36 -15.28
N ARG A 261 15.53 -8.73 -14.60
CA ARG A 261 16.79 -9.07 -15.27
C ARG A 261 16.65 -10.32 -16.15
N ALA A 262 16.01 -11.38 -15.66
CA ALA A 262 15.72 -12.55 -16.49
C ALA A 262 14.78 -12.21 -17.64
N ALA A 263 13.76 -11.38 -17.41
CA ALA A 263 12.86 -10.93 -18.47
C ALA A 263 13.63 -10.23 -19.60
N VAL A 264 14.58 -9.35 -19.27
CA VAL A 264 15.44 -8.67 -20.25
C VAL A 264 16.25 -9.66 -21.08
N ILE A 265 16.88 -10.65 -20.45
CA ILE A 265 17.69 -11.67 -21.14
C ILE A 265 16.81 -12.48 -22.09
N LEU A 266 15.65 -12.93 -21.62
CA LEU A 266 14.73 -13.77 -22.39
C LEU A 266 14.16 -13.03 -23.61
N VAL A 267 13.69 -11.79 -23.42
CA VAL A 267 13.16 -10.97 -24.52
C VAL A 267 14.25 -10.62 -25.53
N LYS A 268 15.48 -10.34 -25.07
CA LYS A 268 16.61 -10.06 -25.97
C LYS A 268 16.92 -11.25 -26.88
N LYS A 269 16.81 -12.48 -26.35
CA LYS A 269 17.09 -13.71 -27.10
C LYS A 269 15.91 -14.13 -27.99
N ASN A 270 14.68 -14.00 -27.51
CA ASN A 270 13.47 -14.32 -28.25
C ASN A 270 12.32 -13.33 -27.95
N PRO A 271 12.15 -12.27 -28.76
CA PRO A 271 11.07 -11.29 -28.58
C PRO A 271 9.66 -11.85 -28.77
N ALA A 272 9.49 -12.99 -29.46
CA ALA A 272 8.18 -13.59 -29.68
C ALA A 272 7.51 -14.07 -28.38
N LEU A 273 8.31 -14.28 -27.32
CA LEU A 273 7.82 -14.65 -25.99
C LEU A 273 6.86 -13.62 -25.39
N LEU A 274 6.95 -12.35 -25.81
CA LEU A 274 6.04 -11.28 -25.38
C LEU A 274 4.58 -11.54 -25.77
N TYR A 275 4.37 -12.35 -26.82
CA TYR A 275 3.08 -12.58 -27.44
C TYR A 275 2.56 -14.01 -27.24
N THR A 276 3.34 -14.87 -26.59
CA THR A 276 2.89 -16.20 -26.19
C THR A 276 1.85 -16.08 -25.09
N LYS A 277 0.75 -16.85 -25.20
CA LYS A 277 -0.35 -16.86 -24.23
C LYS A 277 -0.30 -18.09 -23.34
N ASP A 278 -0.63 -17.92 -22.06
CA ASP A 278 -0.82 -19.06 -21.14
C ASP A 278 -2.15 -19.79 -21.39
N GLY A 279 -2.42 -20.85 -20.63
CA GLY A 279 -3.69 -21.59 -20.71
C GLY A 279 -4.94 -20.76 -20.38
N LYS A 280 -4.78 -19.56 -19.79
CA LYS A 280 -5.86 -18.59 -19.52
C LYS A 280 -5.87 -17.43 -20.52
N GLY A 281 -5.06 -17.51 -21.58
CA GLY A 281 -4.94 -16.47 -22.60
C GLY A 281 -4.13 -15.24 -22.16
N ASN A 282 -3.46 -15.25 -21.00
CA ASN A 282 -2.66 -14.13 -20.50
C ASN A 282 -1.31 -14.03 -21.22
N LEU A 283 -0.85 -12.79 -21.42
CA LEU A 283 0.50 -12.46 -21.88
C LEU A 283 1.40 -12.11 -20.69
N PRO A 284 2.74 -12.10 -20.85
CA PRO A 284 3.66 -11.70 -19.77
C PRO A 284 3.31 -10.35 -19.11
N VAL A 285 2.86 -9.35 -19.88
CA VAL A 285 2.41 -8.05 -19.36
C VAL A 285 1.24 -8.18 -18.37
N HIS A 286 0.32 -9.11 -18.60
CA HIS A 286 -0.80 -9.35 -17.68
C HIS A 286 -0.30 -9.99 -16.39
N CYS A 287 0.59 -10.96 -16.49
CA CYS A 287 1.16 -11.63 -15.33
C CYS A 287 1.92 -10.65 -14.42
N ALA A 288 2.71 -9.75 -15.01
CA ALA A 288 3.40 -8.71 -14.25
C ALA A 288 2.43 -7.73 -13.58
N ALA A 289 1.35 -7.33 -14.28
CA ALA A 289 0.31 -6.51 -13.68
C ALA A 289 -0.37 -7.23 -12.51
N TYR A 290 -0.96 -8.41 -12.73
CA TYR A 290 -1.66 -9.17 -11.68
C TYR A 290 -0.82 -9.50 -10.44
N CYS A 291 0.49 -9.60 -10.58
CA CYS A 291 1.41 -9.90 -9.48
C CYS A 291 2.09 -8.65 -8.88
N ASP A 292 1.62 -7.45 -9.25
CA ASP A 292 2.09 -6.14 -8.81
C ASP A 292 3.61 -5.94 -9.02
N LYS A 293 4.15 -6.46 -10.13
CA LYS A 293 5.58 -6.37 -10.48
C LYS A 293 5.85 -5.14 -11.32
N ARG A 294 5.82 -3.96 -10.69
CA ARG A 294 5.91 -2.64 -11.34
C ARG A 294 7.10 -2.50 -12.30
N GLU A 295 8.31 -2.82 -11.87
CA GLU A 295 9.53 -2.66 -12.69
C GLU A 295 9.53 -3.60 -13.89
N THR A 296 9.07 -4.84 -13.69
CA THR A 296 8.97 -5.83 -14.77
C THR A 296 7.86 -5.44 -15.74
N LEU A 297 6.73 -4.94 -15.26
CA LEU A 297 5.63 -4.44 -16.08
C LEU A 297 6.09 -3.25 -16.95
N LEU A 298 6.76 -2.26 -16.37
CA LEU A 298 7.31 -1.12 -17.12
C LEU A 298 8.22 -1.58 -18.25
N TYR A 299 9.15 -2.48 -17.94
CA TYR A 299 10.03 -3.07 -18.95
C TYR A 299 9.21 -3.75 -20.05
N LEU A 300 8.30 -4.66 -19.70
CA LEU A 300 7.50 -5.39 -20.69
C LEU A 300 6.65 -4.45 -21.55
N LEU A 301 6.00 -3.43 -20.98
CA LEU A 301 5.24 -2.43 -21.75
C LEU A 301 6.15 -1.68 -22.73
N SER A 302 7.33 -1.24 -22.30
CA SER A 302 8.29 -0.52 -23.16
C SER A 302 8.83 -1.31 -24.36
N VAL A 303 8.84 -2.65 -24.29
CA VAL A 303 9.35 -3.51 -25.37
C VAL A 303 8.23 -4.16 -26.17
N THR A 304 6.98 -4.04 -25.73
CA THR A 304 5.82 -4.61 -26.39
C THR A 304 5.33 -3.65 -27.47
N LYS A 305 5.33 -4.10 -28.72
CA LYS A 305 4.87 -3.31 -29.88
C LYS A 305 3.37 -3.43 -30.11
N ASP A 306 2.79 -2.32 -30.55
CA ASP A 306 1.36 -2.19 -30.89
C ASP A 306 1.01 -2.68 -32.31
N GLU A 307 1.97 -2.66 -33.24
CA GLU A 307 1.75 -2.92 -34.67
C GLU A 307 1.53 -4.40 -35.06
N ILE A 308 1.27 -5.29 -34.09
CA ILE A 308 1.10 -6.72 -34.35
C ILE A 308 -0.39 -7.07 -34.40
N LYS A 309 -0.76 -7.92 -35.36
CA LYS A 309 -2.12 -8.50 -35.46
C LYS A 309 -2.51 -9.16 -34.13
N HIS A 310 -3.59 -8.68 -33.51
CA HIS A 310 -3.98 -8.94 -32.12
C HIS A 310 -3.05 -8.28 -31.09
N SER A 311 -2.90 -6.96 -31.19
CA SER A 311 -2.14 -6.15 -30.24
C SER A 311 -2.57 -6.46 -28.79
N PRO A 312 -1.62 -6.55 -27.85
CA PRO A 312 -1.93 -6.70 -26.43
C PRO A 312 -2.71 -5.51 -25.85
N PHE A 313 -2.82 -4.42 -26.60
CA PHE A 313 -3.50 -3.19 -26.24
C PHE A 313 -4.86 -3.03 -26.91
N GLU A 314 -5.36 -4.07 -27.60
CA GLU A 314 -6.65 -4.04 -28.29
C GLU A 314 -7.64 -5.09 -27.77
N GLY A 315 -8.92 -4.74 -27.89
CA GLY A 315 -10.04 -5.64 -27.63
C GLY A 315 -10.01 -6.25 -26.22
N GLN A 316 -10.33 -7.53 -26.17
CA GLN A 316 -10.47 -8.28 -24.92
C GLN A 316 -9.16 -8.41 -24.12
N ILE A 317 -8.04 -8.47 -24.82
CA ILE A 317 -6.72 -8.58 -24.21
C ILE A 317 -6.32 -7.24 -23.60
N GLY A 318 -6.50 -6.15 -24.36
CA GLY A 318 -6.21 -4.80 -23.90
C GLY A 318 -7.04 -4.36 -22.69
N VAL A 319 -8.36 -4.60 -22.71
CA VAL A 319 -9.21 -4.21 -21.57
C VAL A 319 -8.86 -4.98 -20.30
N ARG A 320 -8.49 -6.26 -20.43
CA ARG A 320 -8.04 -7.07 -19.30
C ARG A 320 -6.71 -6.55 -18.72
N LEU A 321 -5.77 -6.14 -19.58
CA LEU A 321 -4.54 -5.49 -19.15
C LEU A 321 -4.84 -4.19 -18.41
N LEU A 322 -5.68 -3.31 -18.96
CA LEU A 322 -6.04 -2.04 -18.32
C LEU A 322 -6.68 -2.26 -16.95
N ILE A 323 -7.62 -3.20 -16.83
CA ILE A 323 -8.25 -3.55 -15.55
C ILE A 323 -7.22 -4.09 -14.56
N ALA A 324 -6.27 -4.94 -15.00
CA ALA A 324 -5.21 -5.46 -14.14
C ALA A 324 -4.32 -4.32 -13.62
N VAL A 325 -3.87 -3.43 -14.50
CA VAL A 325 -3.03 -2.27 -14.14
C VAL A 325 -3.73 -1.33 -13.16
N ILE A 326 -5.03 -1.08 -13.35
CA ILE A 326 -5.85 -0.30 -12.41
C ILE A 326 -5.91 -1.00 -11.05
N THR A 327 -6.26 -2.29 -11.04
CA THR A 327 -6.43 -3.06 -9.80
C THR A 327 -5.14 -3.14 -8.98
N SER A 328 -3.99 -3.16 -9.65
CA SER A 328 -2.65 -3.11 -9.04
C SER A 328 -2.24 -1.73 -8.53
N GLY A 329 -3.04 -0.69 -8.75
CA GLY A 329 -2.73 0.68 -8.31
C GLY A 329 -1.71 1.41 -9.16
N PHE A 330 -1.35 0.90 -10.34
CA PHE A 330 -0.42 1.56 -11.27
C PHE A 330 -1.16 2.59 -12.14
N LEU A 331 -1.79 3.57 -11.49
CA LEU A 331 -2.69 4.52 -12.13
C LEU A 331 -1.99 5.41 -13.16
N ASP A 332 -0.69 5.66 -13.00
CA ASP A 332 0.14 6.34 -13.99
C ASP A 332 0.23 5.57 -15.31
N MET A 333 0.45 4.26 -15.23
CA MET A 333 0.47 3.39 -16.42
C MET A 333 -0.93 3.20 -17.00
N ALA A 334 -1.97 3.14 -16.16
CA ALA A 334 -3.35 3.06 -16.63
C ALA A 334 -3.75 4.31 -17.41
N LEU A 335 -3.34 5.50 -16.95
CA LEU A 335 -3.54 6.76 -17.66
C LEU A 335 -2.82 6.77 -19.01
N ASP A 336 -1.56 6.34 -19.04
CA ASP A 336 -0.78 6.23 -20.27
C ASP A 336 -1.44 5.28 -21.29
N LEU A 337 -1.93 4.12 -20.82
CA LEU A 337 -2.64 3.16 -21.66
C LEU A 337 -3.94 3.74 -22.23
N VAL A 338 -4.74 4.44 -21.43
CA VAL A 338 -6.00 5.05 -21.91
C VAL A 338 -5.73 6.20 -22.87
N GLN A 339 -4.66 6.96 -22.67
CA GLN A 339 -4.28 8.04 -23.58
C GLN A 339 -3.87 7.54 -24.96
N HIS A 340 -3.14 6.42 -25.02
CA HIS A 340 -2.72 5.82 -26.30
C HIS A 340 -3.80 4.92 -26.92
N HIS A 341 -4.66 4.30 -26.10
CA HIS A 341 -5.73 3.40 -26.54
C HIS A 341 -7.08 3.76 -25.90
N PRO A 342 -7.73 4.86 -26.31
CA PRO A 342 -8.96 5.35 -25.69
C PRO A 342 -10.13 4.36 -25.79
N SER A 343 -10.14 3.54 -26.84
CA SER A 343 -11.15 2.49 -27.05
C SER A 343 -11.22 1.49 -25.89
N LEU A 344 -10.15 1.31 -25.11
CA LEU A 344 -10.16 0.41 -23.95
C LEU A 344 -11.08 0.89 -22.82
N ALA A 345 -11.34 2.19 -22.72
CA ALA A 345 -12.19 2.77 -21.68
C ALA A 345 -13.65 2.30 -21.78
N THR A 346 -14.11 2.00 -23.00
CA THR A 346 -15.49 1.65 -23.32
C THR A 346 -15.72 0.15 -23.47
N LEU A 347 -14.67 -0.65 -23.38
CA LEU A 347 -14.76 -2.10 -23.46
C LEU A 347 -15.07 -2.74 -22.10
N LYS A 348 -15.48 -4.00 -22.15
CA LYS A 348 -15.69 -4.86 -20.97
C LYS A 348 -14.91 -6.15 -21.10
N ALA A 349 -14.44 -6.66 -19.97
CA ALA A 349 -13.86 -7.98 -19.88
C ALA A 349 -14.92 -9.09 -19.96
N ASP A 350 -14.48 -10.36 -20.08
CA ASP A 350 -15.37 -11.52 -20.32
C ASP A 350 -16.28 -11.79 -19.11
N ASN A 351 -15.80 -11.42 -17.93
CA ASN A 351 -16.55 -11.46 -16.67
C ASN A 351 -17.48 -10.24 -16.47
N GLY A 352 -17.56 -9.33 -17.43
CA GLY A 352 -18.34 -8.09 -17.36
C GLY A 352 -17.72 -6.98 -16.52
N ASP A 353 -16.45 -7.07 -16.11
CA ASP A 353 -15.74 -5.95 -15.49
C ASP A 353 -15.36 -4.89 -16.53
N THR A 354 -15.35 -3.63 -16.10
CA THR A 354 -14.93 -2.47 -16.90
C THR A 354 -13.83 -1.71 -16.15
N PRO A 355 -13.02 -0.88 -16.83
CA PRO A 355 -12.01 -0.05 -16.17
C PRO A 355 -12.60 0.85 -15.08
N LEU A 356 -13.77 1.46 -15.34
CA LEU A 356 -14.45 2.33 -14.37
C LEU A 356 -14.96 1.55 -13.14
N LYS A 357 -15.38 0.30 -13.34
CA LYS A 357 -15.75 -0.62 -12.25
C LYS A 357 -14.55 -1.07 -11.43
N ALA A 358 -13.38 -1.23 -12.04
CA ALA A 358 -12.14 -1.54 -11.32
C ALA A 358 -11.73 -0.38 -10.40
N ILE A 359 -11.67 0.86 -10.93
CA ILE A 359 -11.24 2.01 -10.12
C ILE A 359 -12.27 2.39 -9.02
N ALA A 360 -13.57 2.18 -9.26
CA ALA A 360 -14.61 2.44 -8.26
C ALA A 360 -14.50 1.57 -7.00
N ARG A 361 -13.90 0.38 -7.11
CA ARG A 361 -13.62 -0.50 -5.95
C ARG A 361 -12.43 -0.03 -5.11
N MET A 362 -11.63 0.90 -5.62
CA MET A 362 -10.39 1.35 -4.98
C MET A 362 -10.61 2.58 -4.09
N ALA A 363 -11.38 2.45 -3.01
CA ALA A 363 -11.66 3.58 -2.12
C ALA A 363 -10.40 4.30 -1.61
N SER A 364 -9.33 3.57 -1.31
CA SER A 364 -8.04 4.12 -0.87
C SER A 364 -7.30 4.93 -1.94
N ALA A 365 -7.71 4.83 -3.21
CA ALA A 365 -7.16 5.65 -4.28
C ALA A 365 -7.78 7.06 -4.31
N PHE A 366 -8.79 7.36 -3.48
CA PHE A 366 -9.45 8.66 -3.43
C PHE A 366 -9.25 9.36 -2.08
N PRO A 367 -9.25 10.71 -2.05
CA PRO A 367 -9.16 11.47 -0.81
C PRO A 367 -10.27 11.13 0.19
N SER A 368 -11.51 10.97 -0.29
CA SER A 368 -12.65 10.68 0.59
C SER A 368 -12.67 9.26 1.16
N GLY A 369 -12.09 8.29 0.45
CA GLY A 369 -11.91 6.93 0.97
C GLY A 369 -10.68 6.76 1.86
N THR A 370 -9.78 7.75 1.90
CA THR A 370 -8.58 7.72 2.73
C THR A 370 -8.77 8.43 4.07
N ARG A 371 -8.47 7.73 5.17
CA ARG A 371 -8.46 8.33 6.51
C ARG A 371 -7.12 9.00 6.79
N LEU A 372 -7.07 10.31 6.59
CA LEU A 372 -5.96 11.16 7.04
C LEU A 372 -6.30 11.79 8.39
N ASN A 373 -5.37 11.73 9.34
CA ASN A 373 -5.49 12.46 10.61
C ASN A 373 -5.31 13.98 10.41
N TYR A 374 -5.55 14.77 11.46
CA TYR A 374 -5.53 16.23 11.35
C TYR A 374 -4.21 16.78 10.78
N TRP A 375 -3.07 16.27 11.25
CA TRP A 375 -1.74 16.68 10.78
C TRP A 375 -1.46 16.23 9.35
N GLU A 376 -1.82 14.99 9.02
CA GLU A 376 -1.70 14.48 7.65
C GLU A 376 -2.55 15.30 6.68
N ARG A 377 -3.74 15.77 7.09
CA ARG A 377 -4.60 16.65 6.27
C ARG A 377 -3.97 18.01 6.04
N LEU A 378 -3.35 18.61 7.07
CA LEU A 378 -2.62 19.86 6.91
C LEU A 378 -1.48 19.69 5.91
N ILE A 379 -0.63 18.67 6.09
CA ILE A 379 0.46 18.37 5.15
C ILE A 379 -0.10 18.08 3.75
N TYR A 380 -1.19 17.31 3.64
CA TYR A 380 -1.84 17.00 2.37
C TYR A 380 -2.33 18.25 1.65
N SER A 381 -2.87 19.23 2.37
CA SER A 381 -3.32 20.49 1.79
C SER A 381 -2.15 21.35 1.28
N CYS A 382 -1.02 21.35 1.99
CA CYS A 382 0.12 22.21 1.68
C CYS A 382 1.13 21.57 0.71
N VAL A 383 1.25 20.24 0.68
CA VAL A 383 2.29 19.57 -0.12
C VAL A 383 1.95 19.70 -1.61
N PRO A 384 2.87 20.20 -2.45
CA PRO A 384 2.65 20.25 -3.89
C PRO A 384 2.68 18.85 -4.48
N VAL A 385 1.84 18.60 -5.48
CA VAL A 385 1.96 17.39 -6.28
C VAL A 385 3.17 17.57 -7.19
N GLU A 386 4.25 16.85 -6.93
CA GLU A 386 5.33 16.75 -7.92
C GLU A 386 4.83 15.90 -9.09
N LEU A 387 4.18 16.55 -10.05
CA LEU A 387 3.91 15.99 -11.37
C LEU A 387 5.24 15.89 -12.12
N LYS A 388 6.12 14.97 -11.72
CA LYS A 388 7.24 14.57 -12.56
C LYS A 388 6.65 13.79 -13.74
N ASN A 389 6.56 14.49 -14.88
CA ASN A 389 6.28 13.97 -16.21
C ASN A 389 4.81 13.67 -16.53
N TYR A 390 3.96 14.70 -16.55
CA TYR A 390 2.91 14.74 -17.57
C TYR A 390 3.48 15.45 -18.80
N HIS A 391 3.40 14.82 -19.97
CA HIS A 391 3.57 15.54 -21.22
C HIS A 391 2.55 16.70 -21.23
N ASN A 392 3.07 17.92 -21.39
CA ASN A 392 2.30 19.15 -21.35
C ASN A 392 1.20 19.12 -22.42
N ASP A 393 -0.04 18.89 -21.99
CA ASP A 393 -1.21 19.33 -22.75
C ASP A 393 -1.49 20.79 -22.35
N PRO A 394 -1.30 21.78 -23.24
CA PRO A 394 -1.52 23.19 -22.94
C PRO A 394 -3.00 23.57 -22.74
N ASN A 395 -3.95 22.64 -22.87
CA ASN A 395 -5.39 22.97 -22.85
C ASN A 395 -6.20 22.46 -21.65
N ARG A 396 -5.60 21.85 -20.62
CA ARG A 396 -6.36 21.48 -19.40
C ARG A 396 -6.27 22.58 -18.33
N GLY A 397 -7.42 23.20 -18.04
CA GLY A 397 -7.57 24.20 -16.99
C GLY A 397 -7.01 23.74 -15.65
N ASP A 398 -6.43 24.68 -14.92
CA ASP A 398 -5.67 24.50 -13.69
C ASP A 398 -6.30 23.51 -12.71
N ILE A 399 -5.74 22.29 -12.64
CA ILE A 399 -6.12 21.20 -11.73
C ILE A 399 -5.71 21.51 -10.27
N GLU A 400 -4.97 22.59 -10.04
CA GLU A 400 -4.38 22.91 -8.74
C GLU A 400 -5.34 23.54 -7.72
N ASN A 401 -6.65 23.62 -8.01
CA ASN A 401 -7.61 24.18 -7.06
C ASN A 401 -9.00 23.53 -7.20
N PRO A 402 -9.40 22.59 -6.32
CA PRO A 402 -10.81 22.30 -6.16
C PRO A 402 -11.43 23.49 -5.40
N LEU A 403 -11.80 24.53 -6.15
CA LEU A 403 -12.50 25.69 -5.62
C LEU A 403 -13.93 25.28 -5.23
N TYR A 404 -14.21 25.27 -3.93
CA TYR A 404 -15.49 25.80 -3.46
C TYR A 404 -15.62 27.21 -4.04
N GLY A 405 -16.65 27.43 -4.85
CA GLY A 405 -16.70 28.53 -5.82
C GLY A 405 -16.51 29.93 -5.23
N THR A 406 -15.90 30.82 -6.01
CA THR A 406 -16.26 32.24 -6.12
C THR A 406 -15.69 32.79 -7.43
N VAL A 407 -16.53 33.50 -8.19
CA VAL A 407 -16.19 34.23 -9.42
C VAL A 407 -15.19 35.36 -9.13
N GLY A 408 -14.10 35.46 -9.90
CA GLY A 408 -13.36 36.73 -10.04
C GLY A 408 -11.87 36.68 -10.34
N SER A 409 -11.49 37.35 -11.44
CA SER A 409 -10.21 38.05 -11.70
C SER A 409 -9.07 37.32 -12.43
N LEU A 410 -9.03 37.52 -13.75
CA LEU A 410 -7.90 37.30 -14.65
C LEU A 410 -6.87 38.44 -14.53
N ARG A 411 -5.92 38.41 -13.58
CA ARG A 411 -4.71 39.29 -13.65
C ARG A 411 -3.49 38.89 -12.79
N GLY A 412 -3.11 37.62 -12.68
CA GLY A 412 -2.00 37.24 -11.78
C GLY A 412 -1.25 35.94 -12.10
N ASN A 413 -0.69 35.78 -13.31
CA ASN A 413 -0.12 34.48 -13.71
C ASN A 413 1.42 34.36 -13.67
N TYR A 414 2.21 35.44 -13.59
CA TYR A 414 3.69 35.31 -13.61
C TYR A 414 4.33 35.08 -12.22
N SER A 415 3.85 35.76 -11.18
CA SER A 415 4.33 35.62 -9.80
C SER A 415 3.96 34.26 -9.18
N ASN A 416 2.79 33.73 -9.53
CA ASN A 416 2.30 32.43 -9.06
C ASN A 416 3.17 31.25 -9.55
N ILE A 417 3.71 31.30 -10.77
CA ILE A 417 4.54 30.21 -11.32
C ILE A 417 5.90 30.16 -10.60
N VAL A 418 6.53 31.30 -10.32
CA VAL A 418 7.81 31.38 -9.61
C VAL A 418 7.64 30.94 -8.16
N TYR A 419 6.56 31.39 -7.49
CA TYR A 419 6.21 30.94 -6.15
C TYR A 419 5.96 29.43 -6.09
N LYS A 420 5.16 28.87 -7.01
CA LYS A 420 4.91 27.42 -7.11
C LYS A 420 6.20 26.62 -7.29
N ARG A 421 7.14 27.10 -8.12
CA ARG A 421 8.44 26.44 -8.34
C ARG A 421 9.37 26.52 -7.12
N LEU A 422 9.45 27.67 -6.45
CA LEU A 422 10.23 27.83 -5.22
C LEU A 422 9.64 27.01 -4.07
N HIS A 423 8.32 27.01 -3.96
CA HIS A 423 7.57 26.21 -3.01
C HIS A 423 7.77 24.70 -3.26
N ALA A 424 7.68 24.24 -4.51
CA ALA A 424 7.98 22.86 -4.88
C ALA A 424 9.42 22.45 -4.53
N ARG A 425 10.42 23.32 -4.78
CA ARG A 425 11.81 23.08 -4.39
C ARG A 425 11.97 23.01 -2.87
N LEU A 426 11.36 23.93 -2.14
CA LEU A 426 11.38 23.96 -0.67
C LEU A 426 10.78 22.67 -0.10
N TRP A 427 9.61 22.24 -0.60
CA TRP A 427 9.00 20.97 -0.22
C TRP A 427 9.82 19.75 -0.65
N GLY A 428 10.52 19.79 -1.78
CA GLY A 428 11.45 18.76 -2.21
C GLY A 428 12.62 18.58 -1.22
N PHE A 429 13.16 19.69 -0.69
CA PHE A 429 14.17 19.64 0.38
C PHE A 429 13.62 19.10 1.71
N ILE A 430 12.42 19.53 2.11
CA ILE A 430 11.80 19.05 3.36
C ILE A 430 11.41 17.55 3.24
N GLY A 431 10.95 17.10 2.07
CA GLY A 431 10.60 15.71 1.80
C GLY A 431 11.79 14.74 1.84
N LEU A 432 13.02 15.21 1.62
CA LEU A 432 14.25 14.42 1.81
C LEU A 432 14.56 14.18 3.30
N LEU A 433 14.17 15.11 4.16
CA LEU A 433 14.43 15.07 5.60
C LEU A 433 13.31 14.35 6.37
N VAL A 434 12.09 14.31 5.83
CA VAL A 434 10.90 13.80 6.53
C VAL A 434 10.14 12.76 5.68
N PRO A 435 10.32 11.45 5.94
CA PRO A 435 9.68 10.36 5.19
C PRO A 435 8.14 10.44 5.15
N ILE A 436 7.51 11.00 6.18
CA ILE A 436 6.05 11.17 6.27
C ILE A 436 5.53 12.11 5.17
N ILE A 437 6.27 13.16 4.84
CA ILE A 437 5.87 14.11 3.78
C ILE A 437 5.91 13.43 2.42
N LYS A 438 6.96 12.62 2.15
CA LYS A 438 7.06 11.82 0.92
C LYS A 438 5.90 10.82 0.79
N HIS A 439 5.51 10.19 1.91
CA HIS A 439 4.34 9.30 1.94
C HIS A 439 3.03 10.02 1.61
N ILE A 440 2.79 11.19 2.22
CA ILE A 440 1.58 12.00 1.99
C ILE A 440 1.56 12.54 0.56
N GLN A 441 2.72 12.97 0.04
CA GLN A 441 2.86 13.41 -1.35
C GLN A 441 2.55 12.27 -2.32
N GLY A 442 3.04 11.05 -2.06
CA GLY A 442 2.73 9.86 -2.84
C GLY A 442 1.22 9.54 -2.83
N LYS A 443 0.57 9.59 -1.66
CA LYS A 443 -0.90 9.46 -1.57
C LYS A 443 -1.63 10.52 -2.38
N LYS A 444 -1.20 11.79 -2.25
CA LYS A 444 -1.79 12.90 -3.00
C LYS A 444 -1.65 12.69 -4.51
N LEU A 445 -0.51 12.20 -4.98
CA LEU A 445 -0.31 11.86 -6.39
C LEU A 445 -1.29 10.77 -6.85
N ILE A 446 -1.42 9.68 -6.09
CA ILE A 446 -2.38 8.61 -6.38
C ILE A 446 -3.81 9.16 -6.47
N HIS A 447 -4.21 10.02 -5.53
CA HIS A 447 -5.53 10.65 -5.55
C HIS A 447 -5.78 11.49 -6.80
N HIS A 448 -4.78 12.25 -7.26
CA HIS A 448 -4.90 13.03 -8.49
C HIS A 448 -4.97 12.14 -9.71
N GLN A 449 -4.13 11.10 -9.78
CA GLN A 449 -4.14 10.13 -10.87
C GLN A 449 -5.46 9.36 -10.95
N ALA A 450 -6.01 8.95 -9.80
CA ALA A 450 -7.29 8.25 -9.74
C ALA A 450 -8.42 9.11 -10.29
N LEU A 451 -8.56 10.34 -9.78
CA LEU A 451 -9.59 11.27 -10.26
C LEU A 451 -9.41 11.59 -11.75
N HIS A 452 -8.17 11.80 -12.20
CA HIS A 452 -7.88 12.05 -13.61
C HIS A 452 -8.26 10.85 -14.49
N LEU A 453 -8.04 9.63 -14.01
CA LEU A 453 -8.40 8.41 -14.73
C LEU A 453 -9.92 8.25 -14.79
N VAL A 454 -10.66 8.49 -13.70
CA VAL A 454 -12.13 8.49 -13.71
C VAL A 454 -12.66 9.46 -14.78
N LYS A 455 -12.13 10.68 -14.83
CA LYS A 455 -12.49 11.69 -15.83
C LYS A 455 -12.25 11.22 -17.26
N CYS A 456 -11.05 10.71 -17.55
CA CYS A 456 -10.74 10.19 -18.89
C CYS A 456 -11.69 9.05 -19.28
N LEU A 457 -11.93 8.10 -18.36
CA LEU A 457 -12.86 7.00 -18.62
C LEU A 457 -14.30 7.51 -18.87
N CYS A 458 -14.79 8.46 -18.08
CA CYS A 458 -16.13 9.01 -18.24
C CYS A 458 -16.30 9.78 -19.56
N GLU A 459 -15.29 10.56 -19.99
CA GLU A 459 -15.33 11.26 -21.29
C GLU A 459 -15.36 10.28 -22.47
N GLU A 460 -14.57 9.20 -22.43
CA GLU A 460 -14.62 8.18 -23.48
C GLU A 460 -15.96 7.43 -23.48
N ILE A 461 -16.53 7.11 -22.32
CA ILE A 461 -17.88 6.50 -22.23
C ILE A 461 -18.94 7.44 -22.77
N LYS A 462 -18.91 8.72 -22.40
CA LYS A 462 -19.80 9.77 -22.89
C LYS A 462 -19.76 9.91 -24.42
N SER A 463 -18.60 9.70 -25.02
CA SER A 463 -18.45 9.76 -26.49
C SER A 463 -19.30 8.71 -27.24
N LEU A 464 -19.69 7.61 -26.57
CA LEU A 464 -20.52 6.56 -27.16
C LEU A 464 -21.95 7.03 -27.50
N ASN A 465 -22.47 8.03 -26.78
CA ASN A 465 -23.83 8.56 -26.96
C ASN A 465 -24.94 7.49 -26.97
N ASP A 466 -24.79 6.42 -26.18
CA ASP A 466 -25.75 5.31 -26.09
C ASP A 466 -26.18 5.06 -24.64
N TRP A 467 -27.50 5.06 -24.42
CA TRP A 467 -28.10 4.78 -23.12
C TRP A 467 -27.73 3.39 -22.57
N HIS A 468 -27.69 2.36 -23.43
CA HIS A 468 -27.38 1.00 -22.96
C HIS A 468 -25.95 0.93 -22.41
N SER A 469 -25.02 1.61 -23.09
CA SER A 469 -23.65 1.79 -22.65
C SER A 469 -23.58 2.56 -21.33
N TYR A 470 -24.31 3.66 -21.16
CA TYR A 470 -24.32 4.41 -19.89
C TYR A 470 -24.83 3.57 -18.71
N SER A 471 -25.94 2.86 -18.89
CA SER A 471 -26.49 1.98 -17.86
C SER A 471 -25.49 0.91 -17.44
N PHE A 472 -24.82 0.29 -18.42
CA PHE A 472 -23.82 -0.73 -18.17
C PHE A 472 -22.56 -0.19 -17.50
N HIS A 473 -22.00 0.91 -18.00
CA HIS A 473 -20.72 1.45 -17.53
C HIS A 473 -20.84 2.27 -16.24
N PHE A 474 -21.95 2.96 -15.99
CA PHE A 474 -22.13 3.83 -14.82
C PHE A 474 -22.91 3.17 -13.67
N GLY A 475 -23.80 2.21 -13.95
CA GLY A 475 -24.66 1.55 -12.96
C GLY A 475 -23.93 1.00 -11.74
N PHE A 476 -22.97 0.10 -11.95
CA PHE A 476 -22.20 -0.47 -10.85
C PHE A 476 -21.25 0.58 -10.21
N PRO A 477 -20.44 1.35 -10.98
CA PRO A 477 -19.50 2.30 -10.37
C PRO A 477 -20.14 3.36 -9.48
N VAL A 478 -21.28 3.93 -9.88
CA VAL A 478 -21.94 4.98 -9.07
C VAL A 478 -22.51 4.43 -7.77
N THR A 479 -23.09 3.24 -7.81
CA THR A 479 -23.68 2.58 -6.62
C THR A 479 -22.59 2.07 -5.67
N GLU A 480 -21.47 1.56 -6.21
CA GLU A 480 -20.31 1.16 -5.42
C GLU A 480 -19.61 2.36 -4.78
N ALA A 481 -19.43 3.46 -5.53
CA ALA A 481 -18.88 4.70 -4.98
C ALA A 481 -19.73 5.27 -3.84
N ALA A 482 -21.06 5.19 -3.97
CA ALA A 482 -21.98 5.60 -2.91
C ALA A 482 -21.85 4.75 -1.64
N ARG A 483 -21.69 3.43 -1.82
CA ARG A 483 -21.46 2.47 -0.72
C ARG A 483 -20.13 2.71 -0.01
N LEU A 484 -19.08 3.03 -0.77
CA LEU A 484 -17.73 3.25 -0.26
C LEU A 484 -17.48 4.69 0.21
N GLY A 485 -18.42 5.61 -0.01
CA GLY A 485 -18.30 7.00 0.40
C GLY A 485 -17.33 7.83 -0.45
N ILE A 486 -17.31 7.59 -1.76
CA ILE A 486 -16.43 8.25 -2.74
C ILE A 486 -17.27 9.25 -3.57
N PRO A 487 -17.54 10.47 -3.05
CA PRO A 487 -18.29 11.49 -3.77
C PRO A 487 -17.63 11.90 -5.08
N GLU A 488 -16.31 11.80 -5.21
CA GLU A 488 -15.57 12.19 -6.40
C GLU A 488 -16.01 11.40 -7.65
N ILE A 489 -16.28 10.10 -7.50
CA ILE A 489 -16.79 9.26 -8.59
C ILE A 489 -18.27 9.54 -8.85
N VAL A 490 -19.06 9.71 -7.79
CA VAL A 490 -20.50 10.01 -7.92
C VAL A 490 -20.71 11.32 -8.66
N GLU A 491 -19.93 12.36 -8.32
CA GLU A 491 -19.97 13.66 -8.96
C GLU A 491 -19.61 13.58 -10.44
N GLU A 492 -18.52 12.90 -10.78
CA GLU A 492 -18.09 12.78 -12.18
C GLU A 492 -19.10 12.02 -13.03
N ILE A 493 -19.64 10.91 -12.52
CA ILE A 493 -20.63 10.10 -13.24
C ILE A 493 -21.95 10.85 -13.39
N VAL A 494 -22.50 11.44 -12.32
CA VAL A 494 -23.77 12.17 -12.37
C VAL A 494 -23.63 13.46 -13.18
N GLY A 495 -22.48 14.12 -13.12
CA GLY A 495 -22.17 15.28 -13.96
C GLY A 495 -22.07 14.92 -15.45
N THR A 496 -21.56 13.73 -15.76
CA THR A 496 -21.53 13.21 -17.14
C THR A 496 -22.91 12.76 -17.60
N TYR A 497 -23.67 12.10 -16.72
CA TYR A 497 -24.93 11.46 -17.01
C TYR A 497 -25.92 11.57 -15.82
N PRO A 498 -26.76 12.63 -15.79
CA PRO A 498 -27.60 12.96 -14.63
C PRO A 498 -28.56 11.85 -14.18
N ASP A 499 -29.12 11.06 -15.09
CA ASP A 499 -30.06 10.00 -14.73
C ASP A 499 -29.40 8.85 -13.95
N ALA A 500 -28.06 8.78 -13.92
CA ALA A 500 -27.32 7.83 -13.08
C ALA A 500 -27.69 7.97 -11.59
N VAL A 501 -28.19 9.15 -11.15
CA VAL A 501 -28.65 9.40 -9.78
C VAL A 501 -29.76 8.42 -9.35
N TRP A 502 -30.51 7.87 -10.31
CA TRP A 502 -31.61 6.95 -10.09
C TRP A 502 -31.22 5.47 -10.17
N TYR A 503 -29.94 5.16 -10.38
CA TYR A 503 -29.49 3.77 -10.48
C TYR A 503 -29.56 3.04 -9.13
N TYR A 504 -29.82 1.73 -9.22
CA TYR A 504 -30.02 0.85 -8.08
C TYR A 504 -28.86 -0.12 -7.95
N GLY A 505 -28.40 -0.33 -6.71
CA GLY A 505 -27.47 -1.38 -6.38
C GLY A 505 -28.11 -2.77 -6.48
N ALA A 506 -27.27 -3.82 -6.35
CA ALA A 506 -27.72 -5.22 -6.36
C ALA A 506 -28.76 -5.53 -5.27
N ASP A 507 -28.79 -4.76 -4.19
CA ASP A 507 -29.74 -4.82 -3.08
C ASP A 507 -31.03 -4.03 -3.34
N LYS A 508 -31.25 -3.57 -4.57
CA LYS A 508 -32.39 -2.73 -5.01
C LYS A 508 -32.48 -1.40 -4.26
N ARG A 509 -31.37 -0.92 -3.70
CA ARG A 509 -31.29 0.40 -3.05
C ARG A 509 -30.73 1.43 -4.01
N ASN A 510 -31.29 2.62 -4.01
CA ASN A 510 -30.74 3.74 -4.78
C ASN A 510 -29.48 4.30 -4.10
N ILE A 511 -28.78 5.20 -4.79
CA ILE A 511 -27.52 5.83 -4.34
C ILE A 511 -27.66 6.47 -2.94
N VAL A 512 -28.74 7.19 -2.69
CA VAL A 512 -28.97 7.86 -1.40
C VAL A 512 -29.14 6.84 -0.28
N GLN A 513 -29.96 5.80 -0.49
CA GLN A 513 -30.17 4.74 0.48
C GLN A 513 -28.87 3.98 0.77
N LEU A 514 -28.06 3.69 -0.25
CA LEU A 514 -26.75 3.06 -0.10
C LEU A 514 -25.82 3.93 0.76
N ALA A 515 -25.74 5.23 0.46
CA ALA A 515 -24.90 6.16 1.22
C ALA A 515 -25.36 6.31 2.67
N VAL A 516 -26.68 6.39 2.94
CA VAL A 516 -27.24 6.48 4.30
C VAL A 516 -26.90 5.23 5.12
N VAL A 517 -27.11 4.04 4.55
CA VAL A 517 -26.89 2.77 5.26
C VAL A 517 -25.40 2.56 5.59
N ASN A 518 -24.51 3.05 4.72
CA ASN A 518 -23.06 2.96 4.92
C ASN A 518 -22.47 4.18 5.65
N ARG A 519 -23.31 5.13 6.12
CA ARG A 519 -22.92 6.34 6.86
C ARG A 519 -21.98 7.26 6.06
N CYS A 520 -22.19 7.35 4.76
CA CYS A 520 -21.41 8.13 3.81
C CYS A 520 -21.99 9.55 3.65
N GLU A 521 -21.90 10.38 4.71
CA GLU A 521 -22.51 11.71 4.78
C GLU A 521 -22.16 12.62 3.58
N LYS A 522 -20.90 12.62 3.13
CA LYS A 522 -20.46 13.43 1.99
C LYS A 522 -21.23 13.12 0.70
N VAL A 523 -21.49 11.84 0.44
CA VAL A 523 -22.25 11.42 -0.75
C VAL A 523 -23.71 11.81 -0.61
N VAL A 524 -24.28 11.67 0.59
CA VAL A 524 -25.66 12.10 0.86
C VAL A 524 -25.82 13.60 0.58
N ASN A 525 -24.94 14.43 1.14
CA ASN A 525 -24.97 15.88 0.95
C ASN A 525 -24.80 16.27 -0.53
N LEU A 526 -23.87 15.63 -1.24
CA LEU A 526 -23.65 15.85 -2.67
C LEU A 526 -24.90 15.55 -3.50
N VAL A 527 -25.50 14.38 -3.31
CA VAL A 527 -26.68 13.96 -4.09
C VAL A 527 -27.88 14.86 -3.79
N PHE A 528 -28.10 15.26 -2.53
CA PHE A 528 -29.17 16.20 -2.21
C PHE A 528 -28.97 17.57 -2.90
N GLN A 529 -27.74 18.06 -2.97
CA GLN A 529 -27.43 19.30 -3.69
C GLN A 529 -27.73 19.15 -5.19
N MET A 530 -27.30 18.05 -5.82
CA MET A 530 -27.53 17.79 -7.24
C MET A 530 -29.02 17.64 -7.60
N VAL A 531 -29.78 16.91 -6.78
CA VAL A 531 -31.22 16.73 -6.98
C VAL A 531 -31.97 18.04 -6.77
N SER A 532 -31.55 18.87 -5.81
CA SER A 532 -32.18 20.17 -5.57
C SER A 532 -31.94 21.16 -6.71
N ILE A 533 -30.80 21.06 -7.41
CA ILE A 533 -30.45 21.91 -8.56
C ILE A 533 -31.18 21.46 -9.83
N ASN A 534 -31.39 20.16 -10.03
CA ASN A 534 -32.05 19.62 -11.23
C ASN A 534 -33.59 19.58 -11.17
N ILE A 535 -34.21 20.12 -10.10
CA ILE A 535 -35.67 20.20 -9.92
C ILE A 535 -36.24 21.62 -10.20
N ILE A 536 -35.43 22.57 -10.69
CA ILE A 536 -35.90 23.91 -11.08
C ILE A 536 -36.04 24.07 -12.59
#